data_AF-A0A0A2JEX3-F1
#
_entry.id   AF-A0A0A2JEX3-F1
#
_cell.length_a   1.000
_cell.length_b   1.000
_cell.length_c   1.000
_cell.angle_alpha   90.00
_cell.angle_beta   90.00
_cell.angle_gamma   90.00
#
_symmetry.space_group_name_H-M   'P 1'
#
loop_
_entity.id
_entity.type
_entity.pdbx_description
1 polymer ?
#
loop_
_entity_poly.entity_id
_entity_poly.type
_entity_poly.pdbx_seq_one_letter_code
_entity_poly.pdbx_strand_id
1 'polypeptide(L)'
;MDQNEHQTDAHRRPKKLIFAPGDIAPTYNEPTPEPEPPALPAATVLEALRTSASTPNSTTETEVLSNAARAHQFGTNPPLTISQIHGTNPLHQFNTWFRDPRLPASSAPETCTLATASLPSGRVSARVVYLKELDERGWVVYSNWGSREGKGGQVFGLGENPDILDAIPEPGSEAATVTAEVGSGNKWGALTFSWASVERQVRVEGLLEPLSREESEMYWRTRERGSRIGGWASWQSRVLWSAEPVRMEENQRRKSVAKLQGVFNGDELVPVDIDETDVEDGRALLEAKVKEMEERFAGVEDIPLPPFWGGVRLVPESVEFWQGRRSRLHDRFRYISTAAMSTSTPQSTPKSSTSPWIILAITSGAFAALNGVFAKLTTDDHTTAFAQSLAHLFGLESSPVIEMLTRGACLGLNVLCNIIMWALFTRALTAGPSTVKVSITNTASNFLATAVFGMIVFQEAVGGLWWLGAAMMGAGCILVGMREGA
;
A
#
# COMPACT_ATOMS: atom_id res chain seq x y z
N MET A 1 -18.06 17.49 -63.01
CA MET A 1 -17.06 18.11 -62.12
C MET A 1 -17.85 18.63 -60.94
N ASP A 2 -17.84 17.89 -59.83
CA ASP A 2 -17.51 18.44 -58.51
C ASP A 2 -17.53 17.33 -57.47
N GLN A 3 -16.40 17.24 -56.78
CA GLN A 3 -16.16 16.46 -55.58
C GLN A 3 -16.57 17.31 -54.37
N ASN A 4 -17.13 16.67 -53.33
CA ASN A 4 -17.08 17.02 -51.90
C ASN A 4 -18.26 16.32 -51.20
N GLU A 5 -18.20 15.74 -50.01
CA GLU A 5 -17.16 15.56 -49.00
C GLU A 5 -17.69 14.43 -48.10
N HIS A 6 -16.91 13.39 -47.87
CA HIS A 6 -17.15 12.41 -46.81
C HIS A 6 -16.26 12.83 -45.64
N GLN A 7 -16.78 13.67 -44.75
CA GLN A 7 -16.09 14.02 -43.51
C GLN A 7 -16.83 13.37 -42.35
N THR A 8 -16.25 12.29 -41.84
CA THR A 8 -16.69 11.55 -40.66
C THR A 8 -16.53 12.44 -39.43
N ASP A 9 -17.64 12.70 -38.74
CA ASP A 9 -17.72 13.44 -37.49
C ASP A 9 -17.07 12.65 -36.35
N ALA A 10 -15.77 12.90 -36.11
CA ALA A 10 -14.94 12.23 -35.11
C ALA A 10 -14.87 12.97 -33.76
N HIS A 11 -15.79 13.90 -33.47
CA HIS A 11 -15.67 14.78 -32.28
C HIS A 11 -16.86 14.77 -31.32
N ARG A 12 -17.71 13.73 -31.36
CA ARG A 12 -18.75 13.58 -30.33
C ARG A 12 -18.14 13.03 -29.03
N ARG A 13 -17.79 13.95 -28.12
CA ARG A 13 -17.27 13.65 -26.78
C ARG A 13 -18.18 12.65 -26.03
N PRO A 14 -17.62 11.70 -25.25
CA PRO A 14 -18.40 10.72 -24.49
C PRO A 14 -19.32 11.39 -23.45
N LYS A 15 -20.49 10.82 -23.23
CA LYS A 15 -21.50 11.37 -22.30
C LYS A 15 -21.02 11.19 -20.86
N LYS A 16 -20.60 12.28 -20.20
CA LYS A 16 -20.24 12.29 -18.77
C LYS A 16 -21.47 12.55 -17.90
N LEU A 17 -21.61 11.81 -16.80
CA LEU A 17 -22.57 12.12 -15.72
C LEU A 17 -21.82 12.93 -14.66
N ILE A 18 -22.09 14.23 -14.61
CA ILE A 18 -21.50 15.15 -13.62
C ILE A 18 -22.48 15.31 -12.47
N PHE A 19 -22.05 15.02 -11.24
CA PHE A 19 -22.81 15.29 -10.03
C PHE A 19 -22.42 16.69 -9.52
N ALA A 20 -23.24 17.70 -9.83
CA ALA A 20 -22.94 19.09 -9.50
C ALA A 20 -23.07 19.37 -7.99
N PRO A 21 -22.18 20.18 -7.38
CA PRO A 21 -22.45 20.78 -6.08
C PRO A 21 -23.46 21.92 -6.28
N GLY A 22 -24.74 21.71 -5.94
CA GLY A 22 -25.77 22.74 -6.15
C GLY A 22 -27.24 22.31 -6.04
N ASP A 23 -27.57 21.01 -5.96
CA ASP A 23 -28.95 20.55 -5.69
C ASP A 23 -29.34 20.69 -4.19
N ILE A 24 -28.69 21.61 -3.48
CA ILE A 24 -28.73 21.76 -2.02
C ILE A 24 -29.20 23.18 -1.71
N ALA A 25 -30.51 23.34 -1.48
CA ALA A 25 -31.03 24.50 -0.75
C ALA A 25 -30.95 24.18 0.75
N PRO A 26 -30.22 24.97 1.57
CA PRO A 26 -30.21 24.78 3.01
C PRO A 26 -31.48 25.39 3.61
N THR A 27 -32.41 24.57 4.08
CA THR A 27 -33.45 25.03 5.01
C THR A 27 -32.84 25.04 6.42
N TYR A 28 -32.22 26.16 6.79
CA TYR A 28 -31.88 26.43 8.19
C TYR A 28 -33.17 26.81 8.92
N ASN A 29 -33.66 25.94 9.80
CA ASN A 29 -34.46 26.37 10.94
C ASN A 29 -33.50 26.62 12.09
N GLU A 30 -33.52 27.82 12.66
CA GLU A 30 -32.77 28.18 13.86
C GLU A 30 -33.09 27.20 15.01
N PRO A 31 -32.10 26.62 15.70
CA PRO A 31 -32.33 25.91 16.94
C PRO A 31 -32.65 26.93 18.04
N THR A 32 -33.75 26.69 18.75
CA THR A 32 -34.07 27.40 20.00
C THR A 32 -32.97 27.12 21.04
N PRO A 33 -32.50 28.10 21.83
CA PRO A 33 -31.44 27.86 22.80
C PRO A 33 -31.93 26.95 23.93
N GLU A 34 -31.27 25.80 24.12
CA GLU A 34 -31.39 25.03 25.37
C GLU A 34 -30.60 25.73 26.49
N PRO A 35 -31.11 25.75 27.73
CA PRO A 35 -30.43 26.38 28.86
C PRO A 35 -29.18 25.58 29.27
N GLU A 36 -28.09 26.31 29.54
CA GLU A 36 -26.83 25.74 30.04
C GLU A 36 -27.01 24.96 31.36
N PRO A 37 -26.44 23.75 31.48
CA PRO A 37 -26.41 23.04 32.75
C PRO A 37 -25.39 23.68 33.72
N PRO A 38 -25.67 23.67 35.03
CA PRO A 38 -24.81 24.33 36.02
C PRO A 38 -23.44 23.63 36.14
N ALA A 39 -22.40 24.43 36.34
CA ALA A 39 -21.02 23.98 36.51
C ALA A 39 -20.86 23.08 37.75
N LEU A 40 -20.34 21.86 37.54
CA LEU A 40 -19.99 20.92 38.62
C LEU A 40 -18.61 21.26 39.22
N PRO A 41 -18.42 21.13 40.55
CA PRO A 41 -17.17 21.46 41.20
C PRO A 41 -16.01 20.51 40.80
N ALA A 42 -14.79 21.08 40.80
CA ALA A 42 -13.55 20.49 40.28
C ALA A 42 -13.16 19.10 40.85
N ALA A 43 -13.71 18.70 41.99
CA ALA A 43 -13.46 17.38 42.59
C ALA A 43 -14.07 16.21 41.80
N THR A 44 -14.96 16.47 40.84
CA THR A 44 -15.63 15.44 40.02
C THR A 44 -14.89 15.10 38.72
N VAL A 45 -13.93 15.94 38.32
CA VAL A 45 -13.20 15.80 37.04
C VAL A 45 -12.18 14.66 37.08
N LEU A 46 -11.58 14.39 38.24
CA LEU A 46 -10.60 13.31 38.41
C LEU A 46 -11.25 11.91 38.39
N GLU A 47 -12.52 11.80 38.79
CA GLU A 47 -13.27 10.53 38.73
C GLU A 47 -13.80 10.28 37.29
N ALA A 48 -14.09 11.34 36.52
CA ALA A 48 -14.52 11.24 35.12
C ALA A 48 -13.40 10.79 34.15
N LEU A 49 -12.14 10.91 34.55
CA LEU A 49 -10.97 10.44 33.79
C LEU A 49 -10.70 8.93 33.96
N ARG A 50 -11.46 8.23 34.82
CA ARG A 50 -11.47 6.76 34.89
C ARG A 50 -12.43 6.22 33.84
N THR A 51 -11.89 5.92 32.65
CA THR A 51 -12.45 5.01 31.62
C THR A 51 -13.98 4.94 31.59
N SER A 52 -14.61 5.86 30.87
CA SER A 52 -16.01 5.76 30.42
C SER A 52 -16.26 4.61 29.42
N ALA A 53 -15.26 3.78 29.16
CA ALA A 53 -15.44 2.45 28.57
C ALA A 53 -16.04 1.52 29.64
N SER A 54 -17.37 1.57 29.80
CA SER A 54 -18.13 0.60 30.60
C SER A 54 -17.82 -0.81 30.11
N THR A 55 -17.10 -1.60 30.91
CA THR A 55 -17.17 -3.07 30.78
C THR A 55 -18.63 -3.48 30.97
N PRO A 56 -19.21 -4.33 30.10
CA PRO A 56 -20.58 -4.80 30.29
C PRO A 56 -20.72 -5.44 31.67
N ASN A 57 -21.67 -4.98 32.47
CA ASN A 57 -22.10 -5.67 33.68
C ASN A 57 -23.09 -6.80 33.30
N SER A 58 -23.29 -7.77 34.18
CA SER A 58 -24.16 -8.94 33.92
C SER A 58 -25.58 -8.56 33.50
N THR A 59 -26.08 -7.41 33.97
CA THR A 59 -27.38 -6.84 33.57
C THR A 59 -27.37 -6.36 32.12
N THR A 60 -26.34 -5.61 31.69
CA THR A 60 -26.15 -5.23 30.28
C THR A 60 -25.85 -6.44 29.38
N GLU A 61 -25.14 -7.46 29.85
CA GLU A 61 -25.00 -8.73 29.10
C GLU A 61 -26.34 -9.41 28.92
N THR A 62 -27.19 -9.45 29.95
CA THR A 62 -28.51 -10.06 29.88
C THR A 62 -29.45 -9.26 28.97
N GLU A 63 -29.39 -7.92 28.98
CA GLU A 63 -30.10 -7.05 28.03
C GLU A 63 -29.59 -7.19 26.58
N VAL A 64 -28.27 -7.30 26.38
CA VAL A 64 -27.66 -7.50 25.06
C VAL A 64 -27.99 -8.88 24.49
N LEU A 65 -28.04 -9.91 25.34
CA LEU A 65 -28.40 -11.28 24.95
C LEU A 65 -29.92 -11.44 24.73
N SER A 66 -30.75 -10.74 25.50
CA SER A 66 -32.22 -10.79 25.36
C SER A 66 -32.74 -9.94 24.20
N ASN A 67 -32.06 -8.85 23.84
CA ASN A 67 -32.29 -8.13 22.60
C ASN A 67 -31.56 -8.79 21.42
N ALA A 68 -32.12 -9.90 20.93
CA ALA A 68 -31.82 -10.41 19.58
C ALA A 68 -32.07 -9.37 18.45
N ALA A 69 -32.55 -8.16 18.79
CA ALA A 69 -33.02 -7.10 17.93
C ALA A 69 -31.96 -6.17 17.31
N ARG A 70 -30.65 -6.41 17.48
CA ARG A 70 -29.67 -5.87 16.49
C ARG A 70 -29.67 -6.67 15.18
N ALA A 71 -30.37 -7.80 15.14
CA ALA A 71 -30.51 -8.63 13.94
C ALA A 71 -31.64 -8.21 12.98
N HIS A 72 -32.25 -7.03 13.16
CA HIS A 72 -33.20 -6.46 12.18
C HIS A 72 -32.49 -5.72 11.03
N GLN A 73 -31.23 -6.06 10.77
CA GLN A 73 -30.49 -5.64 9.59
C GLN A 73 -30.82 -6.62 8.47
N PHE A 74 -31.10 -6.12 7.25
CA PHE A 74 -31.31 -6.91 6.03
C PHE A 74 -32.74 -7.41 5.77
N GLY A 75 -33.74 -6.60 6.10
CA GLY A 75 -35.15 -6.93 5.94
C GLY A 75 -35.80 -6.45 4.64
N THR A 76 -35.15 -5.56 3.90
CA THR A 76 -35.85 -4.73 2.90
C THR A 76 -35.81 -5.30 1.48
N ASN A 77 -34.79 -6.09 1.16
CA ASN A 77 -34.55 -6.49 -0.23
C ASN A 77 -34.98 -7.93 -0.55
N PRO A 78 -35.57 -8.19 -1.73
CA PRO A 78 -35.75 -9.55 -2.28
C PRO A 78 -34.41 -10.17 -2.72
N PRO A 79 -34.36 -11.48 -3.08
CA PRO A 79 -33.15 -12.07 -3.65
C PRO A 79 -32.74 -11.33 -4.93
N LEU A 80 -31.45 -11.04 -5.05
CA LEU A 80 -30.84 -10.47 -6.25
C LEU A 80 -30.44 -11.61 -7.20
N THR A 81 -30.97 -11.58 -8.42
CA THR A 81 -30.74 -12.60 -9.43
C THR A 81 -29.92 -12.07 -10.59
N ILE A 82 -29.28 -12.96 -11.35
CA ILE A 82 -28.44 -12.57 -12.49
C ILE A 82 -29.21 -11.74 -13.55
N SER A 83 -30.50 -11.99 -13.70
CA SER A 83 -31.38 -11.23 -14.61
C SER A 83 -31.64 -9.79 -14.18
N GLN A 84 -31.42 -9.47 -12.90
CA GLN A 84 -31.56 -8.12 -12.35
C GLN A 84 -30.24 -7.34 -12.35
N ILE A 85 -29.17 -7.97 -12.86
CA ILE A 85 -27.83 -7.41 -12.94
C ILE A 85 -27.46 -7.23 -14.41
N HIS A 86 -26.85 -6.08 -14.75
CA HIS A 86 -26.43 -5.82 -16.12
C HIS A 86 -25.28 -6.76 -16.52
N GLY A 87 -25.50 -7.66 -17.47
CA GLY A 87 -24.60 -8.80 -17.72
C GLY A 87 -23.12 -8.48 -17.98
N THR A 88 -22.79 -7.33 -18.56
CA THR A 88 -21.40 -7.02 -18.99
C THR A 88 -20.84 -5.67 -18.56
N ASN A 89 -21.67 -4.74 -18.07
CA ASN A 89 -21.28 -3.36 -17.83
C ASN A 89 -21.51 -2.97 -16.35
N PRO A 90 -20.45 -3.00 -15.51
CA PRO A 90 -20.58 -2.65 -14.11
C PRO A 90 -20.86 -1.16 -13.88
N LEU A 91 -20.45 -0.26 -14.79
CA LEU A 91 -20.74 1.18 -14.69
C LEU A 91 -22.23 1.44 -14.87
N HIS A 92 -22.87 0.75 -15.82
CA HIS A 92 -24.32 0.81 -15.98
C HIS A 92 -25.02 0.29 -14.73
N GLN A 93 -24.61 -0.88 -14.23
CA GLN A 93 -25.18 -1.46 -13.01
C GLN A 93 -25.04 -0.53 -11.80
N PHE A 94 -23.87 0.09 -11.64
CA PHE A 94 -23.64 1.07 -10.58
C PHE A 94 -24.58 2.27 -10.71
N ASN A 95 -24.68 2.86 -11.89
CA ASN A 95 -25.58 3.99 -12.14
C ASN A 95 -27.05 3.64 -11.85
N THR A 96 -27.49 2.42 -12.20
CA THR A 96 -28.83 1.93 -11.87
C THR A 96 -29.07 1.89 -10.36
N TRP A 97 -28.11 1.38 -9.58
CA TRP A 97 -28.24 1.36 -8.12
C TRP A 97 -28.08 2.74 -7.49
N PHE A 98 -27.20 3.58 -8.03
CA PHE A 98 -26.96 4.93 -7.56
C PHE A 98 -28.21 5.82 -7.69
N ARG A 99 -29.03 5.55 -8.71
CA ARG A 99 -30.31 6.25 -8.97
C ARG A 99 -31.52 5.55 -8.34
N ASP A 100 -31.31 4.59 -7.44
CA ASP A 100 -32.42 3.92 -6.74
C ASP A 100 -33.21 4.97 -5.94
N PRO A 101 -34.53 5.12 -6.15
CA PRO A 101 -35.32 6.15 -5.48
C PRO A 101 -35.38 5.98 -3.95
N ARG A 102 -34.99 4.82 -3.42
CA ARG A 102 -34.85 4.56 -1.98
C ARG A 102 -33.56 5.15 -1.39
N LEU A 103 -32.67 5.72 -2.21
CA LEU A 103 -31.51 6.51 -1.81
C LEU A 103 -31.86 8.01 -1.86
N PRO A 104 -32.35 8.61 -0.77
CA PRO A 104 -32.62 10.04 -0.77
C PRO A 104 -31.31 10.82 -0.87
N ALA A 105 -31.34 11.98 -1.54
CA ALA A 105 -30.19 12.87 -1.67
C ALA A 105 -29.62 13.29 -0.30
N SER A 106 -30.46 13.38 0.73
CA SER A 106 -30.05 13.66 2.11
C SER A 106 -29.10 12.63 2.73
N SER A 107 -29.03 11.40 2.16
CA SER A 107 -28.06 10.40 2.58
C SER A 107 -26.68 10.54 1.92
N ALA A 108 -26.51 11.51 1.01
CA ALA A 108 -25.30 11.74 0.23
C ALA A 108 -24.77 10.43 -0.40
N PRO A 109 -25.54 9.78 -1.31
CA PRO A 109 -25.20 8.47 -1.85
C PRO A 109 -23.85 8.42 -2.58
N GLU A 110 -23.30 9.55 -3.01
CA GLU A 110 -21.96 9.71 -3.58
C GLU A 110 -20.82 9.54 -2.58
N THR A 111 -21.13 9.52 -1.28
CA THR A 111 -20.15 9.32 -0.21
C THR A 111 -19.54 7.93 -0.32
N CYS A 112 -18.21 7.88 -0.42
CA CYS A 112 -17.47 6.63 -0.50
C CYS A 112 -16.17 6.70 0.28
N THR A 113 -15.65 5.54 0.66
CA THR A 113 -14.36 5.41 1.32
C THR A 113 -13.29 5.10 0.27
N LEU A 114 -12.27 5.96 0.17
CA LEU A 114 -11.08 5.72 -0.63
C LEU A 114 -9.97 5.09 0.23
N ALA A 115 -9.66 3.84 -0.08
CA ALA A 115 -8.52 3.11 0.47
C ALA A 115 -7.35 3.11 -0.50
N THR A 116 -6.15 3.34 0.03
CA THR A 116 -4.86 3.33 -0.70
C THR A 116 -3.79 2.77 0.24
N ALA A 117 -2.68 2.30 -0.31
CA ALA A 117 -1.59 1.74 0.49
C ALA A 117 -0.25 2.39 0.14
N SER A 118 0.54 2.75 1.14
CA SER A 118 1.87 3.33 0.97
C SER A 118 2.92 2.24 0.75
N LEU A 119 3.62 2.28 -0.38
CA LEU A 119 4.80 1.44 -0.62
C LEU A 119 6.09 2.18 -0.19
N PRO A 120 7.12 1.46 0.31
CA PRO A 120 7.21 -0.01 0.39
C PRO A 120 6.54 -0.63 1.63
N SER A 121 6.10 0.17 2.61
CA SER A 121 5.60 -0.34 3.90
C SER A 121 4.37 -1.26 3.80
N GLY A 122 3.58 -1.13 2.73
CA GLY A 122 2.28 -1.78 2.60
C GLY A 122 1.21 -1.18 3.52
N ARG A 123 1.49 -0.09 4.25
CA ARG A 123 0.56 0.51 5.21
C ARG A 123 -0.65 1.06 4.48
N VAL A 124 -1.82 0.52 4.82
CA VAL A 124 -3.11 0.97 4.28
C VAL A 124 -3.61 2.19 5.04
N SER A 125 -4.17 3.14 4.33
CA SER A 125 -4.98 4.23 4.90
C SER A 125 -6.31 4.33 4.17
N ALA A 126 -7.35 4.81 4.86
CA ALA A 126 -8.67 5.01 4.28
C ALA A 126 -9.27 6.33 4.76
N ARG A 127 -10.04 7.01 3.91
CA ARG A 127 -10.80 8.20 4.28
C ARG A 127 -12.02 8.38 3.39
N VAL A 128 -12.98 9.16 3.87
CA VAL A 128 -14.19 9.49 3.10
C VAL A 128 -13.87 10.51 2.01
N VAL A 129 -14.43 10.29 0.83
CA VAL A 129 -14.44 11.18 -0.33
C VAL A 129 -15.82 11.13 -0.99
N TYR A 130 -16.05 12.02 -1.96
CA TYR A 130 -17.31 12.05 -2.72
C TYR A 130 -17.05 11.72 -4.17
N LEU A 131 -17.81 10.78 -4.71
CA LEU A 131 -17.89 10.56 -6.15
C LEU A 131 -18.44 11.82 -6.83
N LYS A 132 -17.81 12.27 -7.91
CA LYS A 132 -18.24 13.48 -8.64
C LYS A 132 -18.56 13.24 -10.10
N GLU A 133 -17.88 12.29 -10.73
CA GLU A 133 -18.23 11.88 -12.09
C GLU A 133 -18.17 10.36 -12.20
N LEU A 134 -19.09 9.83 -13.01
CA LEU A 134 -18.99 8.49 -13.55
C LEU A 134 -18.79 8.65 -15.06
N ASP A 135 -17.62 8.24 -15.56
CA ASP A 135 -17.33 8.26 -16.98
C ASP A 135 -17.27 6.83 -17.56
N GLU A 136 -16.99 6.74 -18.86
CA GLU A 136 -16.96 5.45 -19.56
C GLU A 136 -15.83 4.53 -19.11
N ARG A 137 -14.84 5.05 -18.36
CA ARG A 137 -13.65 4.33 -17.91
C ARG A 137 -13.69 4.03 -16.42
N GLY A 138 -14.38 4.81 -15.59
CA GLY A 138 -14.40 4.58 -14.16
C GLY A 138 -15.07 5.65 -13.29
N TRP A 139 -14.72 5.63 -12.00
CA TRP A 139 -15.26 6.50 -10.95
C TRP A 139 -14.29 7.62 -10.65
N VAL A 140 -14.75 8.86 -10.72
CA VAL A 140 -13.90 10.05 -10.57
C VAL A 140 -14.15 10.73 -9.23
N VAL A 141 -13.06 10.97 -8.51
CA VAL A 141 -13.02 11.72 -7.26
C VAL A 141 -12.08 12.92 -7.39
N TYR A 142 -12.44 14.05 -6.81
CA TYR A 142 -11.61 15.25 -6.81
C TYR A 142 -11.07 15.52 -5.41
N SER A 143 -9.77 15.81 -5.33
CA SER A 143 -9.09 16.06 -4.05
C SER A 143 -7.84 16.90 -4.27
N ASN A 144 -7.19 17.29 -3.17
CA ASN A 144 -5.78 17.63 -3.19
C ASN A 144 -4.98 16.31 -3.27
N TRP A 145 -4.07 16.24 -4.23
CA TRP A 145 -3.20 15.10 -4.50
C TRP A 145 -1.70 15.48 -4.45
N GLY A 146 -1.38 16.71 -4.04
CA GLY A 146 0.00 17.19 -3.90
C GLY A 146 0.60 17.05 -2.51
N SER A 147 -0.19 16.63 -1.50
CA SER A 147 0.35 16.37 -0.16
C SER A 147 1.05 15.02 -0.08
N ARG A 148 2.29 15.04 0.44
CA ARG A 148 3.12 13.86 0.70
C ARG A 148 2.60 12.98 1.82
N GLU A 149 2.04 13.59 2.87
CA GLU A 149 1.42 12.90 4.01
C GLU A 149 0.02 12.36 3.66
N GLY A 150 -0.55 12.83 2.54
CA GLY A 150 -1.90 12.52 2.10
C GLY A 150 -2.00 11.33 1.14
N LYS A 151 -3.17 11.24 0.50
CA LYS A 151 -3.44 10.26 -0.56
C LYS A 151 -2.55 10.46 -1.79
N GLY A 152 -2.20 11.72 -2.08
CA GLY A 152 -1.26 12.11 -3.13
C GLY A 152 0.07 11.37 -3.06
N GLY A 153 0.80 11.51 -1.95
CA GLY A 153 2.07 10.82 -1.71
C GLY A 153 1.97 9.30 -1.81
N GLN A 154 0.88 8.72 -1.29
CA GLN A 154 0.67 7.27 -1.36
C GLN A 154 0.47 6.78 -2.80
N VAL A 155 -0.21 7.55 -3.63
CA VAL A 155 -0.58 7.14 -5.00
C VAL A 155 0.49 7.51 -6.01
N PHE A 156 0.95 8.76 -5.99
CA PHE A 156 1.79 9.29 -7.05
C PHE A 156 3.28 9.19 -6.80
N GLY A 157 3.72 9.05 -5.53
CA GLY A 157 5.13 9.20 -5.18
C GLY A 157 5.53 10.66 -5.36
N LEU A 158 5.83 11.34 -4.26
CA LEU A 158 6.02 12.79 -4.25
C LEU A 158 7.44 13.14 -3.83
N GLY A 159 7.89 14.35 -4.19
CA GLY A 159 9.27 14.81 -4.12
C GLY A 159 9.85 14.89 -2.70
N GLU A 160 11.15 15.20 -2.61
CA GLU A 160 11.89 15.16 -1.35
C GLU A 160 11.46 16.25 -0.35
N ASN A 161 10.90 17.37 -0.83
CA ASN A 161 10.60 18.53 0.00
C ASN A 161 9.20 18.45 0.67
N PRO A 162 9.11 18.31 2.01
CA PRO A 162 7.83 18.24 2.73
C PRO A 162 7.00 19.53 2.72
N ASP A 163 7.62 20.68 2.46
CA ASP A 163 6.97 21.98 2.61
C ASP A 163 6.35 22.50 1.30
N ILE A 164 6.42 21.74 0.21
CA ILE A 164 5.88 22.09 -1.09
C ILE A 164 4.83 21.06 -1.50
N LEU A 165 3.65 21.55 -1.91
CA LEU A 165 2.63 20.69 -2.51
C LEU A 165 2.98 20.46 -3.98
N ASP A 166 3.14 19.20 -4.35
CA ASP A 166 3.50 18.82 -5.70
C ASP A 166 2.32 18.91 -6.67
N ALA A 167 2.62 19.18 -7.94
CA ALA A 167 1.61 19.15 -8.99
C ALA A 167 1.10 17.73 -9.21
N ILE A 168 -0.16 17.61 -9.63
CA ILE A 168 -0.72 16.34 -10.06
C ILE A 168 0.02 15.89 -11.33
N PRO A 169 0.48 14.63 -11.42
CA PRO A 169 1.08 14.12 -12.64
C PRO A 169 0.10 14.21 -13.81
N GLU A 170 0.60 14.64 -14.98
CA GLU A 170 -0.21 14.63 -16.19
C GLU A 170 -0.49 13.18 -16.65
N PRO A 171 -1.67 12.91 -17.26
CA PRO A 171 -2.00 11.60 -17.79
C PRO A 171 -0.92 11.08 -18.75
N GLY A 172 -0.46 9.84 -18.54
CA GLY A 172 0.55 9.20 -19.39
C GLY A 172 2.01 9.59 -19.10
N SER A 173 2.27 10.46 -18.12
CA SER A 173 3.63 10.71 -17.63
C SER A 173 4.20 9.48 -16.89
N GLU A 174 5.54 9.40 -16.76
CA GLU A 174 6.20 8.31 -16.01
C GLU A 174 5.69 8.21 -14.56
N ALA A 175 5.42 9.34 -13.92
CA ALA A 175 4.84 9.41 -12.58
C ALA A 175 3.36 8.97 -12.53
N ALA A 176 2.65 9.00 -13.66
CA ALA A 176 1.29 8.47 -13.81
C ALA A 176 1.26 6.99 -14.23
N THR A 177 2.34 6.44 -14.78
CA THR A 177 2.46 5.01 -15.12
C THR A 177 2.71 4.13 -13.90
N VAL A 178 2.28 2.86 -13.99
CA VAL A 178 2.56 1.85 -12.98
C VAL A 178 4.02 1.43 -13.12
N THR A 179 4.87 1.83 -12.18
CA THR A 179 6.25 1.37 -12.10
C THR A 179 6.47 0.56 -10.83
N ALA A 180 7.33 -0.45 -10.88
CA ALA A 180 7.70 -1.26 -9.71
C ALA A 180 8.82 -0.62 -8.88
N GLU A 181 9.18 0.63 -9.17
CA GLU A 181 10.28 1.33 -8.53
C GLU A 181 9.87 1.80 -7.13
N VAL A 182 10.75 1.59 -6.16
CA VAL A 182 10.53 2.05 -4.79
C VAL A 182 10.56 3.57 -4.77
N GLY A 183 9.44 4.20 -4.46
CA GLY A 183 9.30 5.66 -4.36
C GLY A 183 8.34 6.30 -5.37
N SER A 184 7.90 5.57 -6.41
CA SER A 184 6.98 6.08 -7.46
C SER A 184 5.48 6.05 -7.09
N GLY A 185 5.18 5.78 -5.82
CA GLY A 185 3.82 5.64 -5.30
C GLY A 185 3.12 4.34 -5.72
N ASN A 186 1.92 4.15 -5.22
CA ASN A 186 1.09 2.98 -5.45
C ASN A 186 -0.24 3.36 -6.07
N LYS A 187 -0.36 3.11 -7.38
CA LYS A 187 -1.56 3.46 -8.15
C LYS A 187 -2.79 2.62 -7.79
N TRP A 188 -2.66 1.58 -6.99
CA TRP A 188 -3.79 0.76 -6.57
C TRP A 188 -4.66 1.47 -5.53
N GLY A 189 -5.95 1.51 -5.81
CA GLY A 189 -6.95 2.06 -4.91
C GLY A 189 -8.21 1.21 -4.85
N ALA A 190 -9.00 1.43 -3.82
CA ALA A 190 -10.35 0.88 -3.71
C ALA A 190 -11.34 1.96 -3.25
N LEU A 191 -12.52 1.98 -3.89
CA LEU A 191 -13.67 2.77 -3.45
C LEU A 191 -14.73 1.83 -2.88
N THR A 192 -15.24 2.16 -1.71
CA THR A 192 -16.38 1.44 -1.10
C THR A 192 -17.54 2.40 -0.86
N PHE A 193 -18.69 2.08 -1.46
CA PHE A 193 -19.98 2.75 -1.24
C PHE A 193 -20.81 1.88 -0.30
N SER A 194 -21.32 2.48 0.77
CA SER A 194 -22.17 1.79 1.76
C SER A 194 -23.50 2.51 1.87
N TRP A 195 -24.55 1.92 1.30
CA TRP A 195 -25.89 2.47 1.32
C TRP A 195 -26.77 1.73 2.31
N ALA A 196 -26.70 2.17 3.57
CA ALA A 196 -27.36 1.50 4.69
C ALA A 196 -28.89 1.43 4.53
N SER A 197 -29.53 2.49 4.00
CA SER A 197 -30.99 2.57 3.85
C SER A 197 -31.58 1.51 2.91
N VAL A 198 -30.80 1.10 1.91
CA VAL A 198 -31.17 0.05 0.94
C VAL A 198 -30.35 -1.21 1.12
N GLU A 199 -29.59 -1.31 2.22
CA GLU A 199 -28.84 -2.52 2.59
C GLU A 199 -27.93 -3.02 1.46
N ARG A 200 -27.26 -2.09 0.75
CA ARG A 200 -26.37 -2.41 -0.37
C ARG A 200 -24.97 -1.84 -0.16
N GLN A 201 -24.02 -2.49 -0.78
CA GLN A 201 -22.64 -2.04 -0.85
C GLN A 201 -22.12 -2.24 -2.26
N VAL A 202 -21.32 -1.29 -2.75
CA VAL A 202 -20.52 -1.46 -3.96
C VAL A 202 -19.05 -1.29 -3.62
N ARG A 203 -18.22 -2.25 -4.06
CA ARG A 203 -16.77 -2.17 -3.97
C ARG A 203 -16.19 -2.08 -5.36
N VAL A 204 -15.30 -1.11 -5.58
CA VAL A 204 -14.58 -0.92 -6.83
C VAL A 204 -13.09 -0.99 -6.48
N GLU A 205 -12.34 -1.84 -7.18
CA GLU A 205 -10.91 -2.03 -6.99
C GLU A 205 -10.21 -1.88 -8.34
N GLY A 206 -9.10 -1.13 -8.38
CA GLY A 206 -8.34 -0.95 -9.61
C GLY A 206 -7.29 0.15 -9.54
N LEU A 207 -6.93 0.69 -10.71
CA LEU A 207 -5.85 1.67 -10.86
C LEU A 207 -6.40 3.10 -10.81
N LEU A 208 -5.69 3.96 -10.07
CA LEU A 208 -5.93 5.39 -9.98
C LEU A 208 -5.13 6.12 -11.07
N GLU A 209 -5.84 6.78 -11.96
CA GLU A 209 -5.28 7.59 -13.05
C GLU A 209 -5.64 9.07 -12.85
N PRO A 210 -4.69 10.00 -12.96
CA PRO A 210 -5.01 11.42 -12.94
C PRO A 210 -5.84 11.81 -14.16
N LEU A 211 -6.74 12.76 -13.99
CA LEU A 211 -7.39 13.45 -15.10
C LEU A 211 -6.45 14.50 -15.71
N SER A 212 -6.73 14.90 -16.95
CA SER A 212 -6.01 16.05 -17.53
C SER A 212 -6.32 17.33 -16.75
N ARG A 213 -5.43 18.32 -16.86
CA ARG A 213 -5.64 19.62 -16.24
C ARG A 213 -6.92 20.28 -16.73
N GLU A 214 -7.23 20.18 -18.02
CA GLU A 214 -8.46 20.73 -18.62
C GLU A 214 -9.72 20.05 -18.07
N GLU A 215 -9.69 18.71 -17.92
CA GLU A 215 -10.77 17.96 -17.30
C GLU A 215 -11.00 18.37 -15.85
N SER A 216 -9.92 18.57 -15.11
CA SER A 216 -9.98 19.03 -13.72
C SER A 216 -10.50 20.45 -13.60
N GLU A 217 -10.14 21.32 -14.55
CA GLU A 217 -10.54 22.72 -14.55
C GLU A 217 -12.03 22.91 -14.85
N MET A 218 -12.63 22.04 -15.67
CA MET A 218 -14.07 22.06 -15.93
C MET A 218 -14.88 21.88 -14.64
N TYR A 219 -14.57 20.88 -13.82
CA TYR A 219 -15.22 20.68 -12.53
C TYR A 219 -14.82 21.74 -11.50
N TRP A 220 -13.55 22.21 -11.51
CA TRP A 220 -13.10 23.27 -10.61
C TRP A 220 -13.95 24.54 -10.74
N ARG A 221 -14.29 24.94 -11.97
CA ARG A 221 -15.12 26.13 -12.24
C ARG A 221 -16.54 26.03 -11.70
N THR A 222 -17.09 24.82 -11.52
CA THR A 222 -18.44 24.64 -10.94
C THR A 222 -18.44 24.79 -9.43
N ARG A 223 -17.28 24.86 -8.78
CA ARG A 223 -17.19 24.99 -7.32
C ARG A 223 -17.48 26.43 -6.89
N GLU A 224 -18.22 26.57 -5.80
CA GLU A 224 -18.45 27.85 -5.15
C GLU A 224 -17.13 28.57 -4.84
N ARG A 225 -17.14 29.91 -4.85
CA ARG A 225 -15.93 30.72 -4.67
C ARG A 225 -15.21 30.38 -3.36
N GLY A 226 -15.94 30.25 -2.24
CA GLY A 226 -15.35 29.85 -0.95
C GLY A 226 -14.67 28.48 -1.00
N SER A 227 -15.24 27.52 -1.73
CA SER A 227 -14.64 26.22 -1.99
C SER A 227 -13.35 26.30 -2.82
N ARG A 228 -13.29 27.20 -3.80
CA ARG A 228 -12.09 27.47 -4.62
C ARG A 228 -10.99 28.11 -3.77
N ILE A 229 -11.33 29.10 -2.93
CA ILE A 229 -10.41 29.71 -1.94
C ILE A 229 -9.87 28.66 -0.96
N GLY A 230 -10.75 27.87 -0.35
CA GLY A 230 -10.34 26.81 0.58
C GLY A 230 -9.45 25.75 -0.08
N GLY A 231 -9.66 25.46 -1.37
CA GLY A 231 -8.80 24.59 -2.15
C GLY A 231 -7.38 25.11 -2.33
N TRP A 232 -7.18 26.43 -2.41
CA TRP A 232 -5.86 27.07 -2.43
C TRP A 232 -5.23 27.18 -1.04
N ALA A 233 -6.02 27.52 -0.02
CA ALA A 233 -5.53 27.74 1.34
C ALA A 233 -5.14 26.43 2.05
N SER A 234 -5.83 25.32 1.77
CA SER A 234 -5.69 24.07 2.50
C SER A 234 -4.49 23.24 2.04
N TRP A 235 -3.51 23.09 2.94
CA TRP A 235 -2.44 22.10 2.82
C TRP A 235 -2.92 20.77 3.39
N GLN A 236 -3.86 20.18 2.66
CA GLN A 236 -4.64 19.04 3.10
C GLN A 236 -3.73 17.90 3.60
N SER A 237 -4.03 17.35 4.78
CA SER A 237 -3.28 16.26 5.44
C SER A 237 -2.02 16.70 6.21
N ARG A 238 -1.62 17.97 6.15
CA ARG A 238 -0.63 18.52 7.09
C ARG A 238 -1.20 18.51 8.50
N VAL A 239 -0.50 17.86 9.43
CA VAL A 239 -0.90 17.76 10.83
C VAL A 239 -0.76 19.12 11.50
N LEU A 240 -1.85 19.63 12.07
CA LEU A 240 -1.86 20.89 12.82
C LEU A 240 -1.45 20.69 14.28
N TRP A 241 -1.82 19.54 14.86
CA TRP A 241 -1.52 19.17 16.23
C TRP A 241 -1.34 17.67 16.34
N SER A 242 -0.41 17.22 17.20
CA SER A 242 -0.14 15.81 17.47
C SER A 242 0.08 15.60 18.96
N ALA A 243 -0.52 14.54 19.51
CA ALA A 243 -0.35 14.10 20.89
C ALA A 243 0.97 13.35 21.15
N GLU A 244 1.86 13.24 20.15
CA GLU A 244 3.15 12.57 20.32
C GLU A 244 4.04 13.35 21.30
N PRO A 245 4.59 12.70 22.34
CA PRO A 245 5.36 13.38 23.40
C PRO A 245 6.49 14.27 22.87
N VAL A 246 7.19 13.81 21.83
CA VAL A 246 8.31 14.55 21.21
C VAL A 246 7.84 15.85 20.55
N ARG A 247 6.67 15.84 19.89
CA ARG A 247 6.10 17.04 19.26
C ARG A 247 5.48 17.98 20.26
N MET A 248 4.95 17.45 21.36
CA MET A 248 4.47 18.24 22.48
C MET A 248 5.61 19.05 23.12
N GLU A 249 6.75 18.40 23.40
CA GLU A 249 7.95 19.09 23.90
C GLU A 249 8.46 20.16 22.93
N GLU A 250 8.48 19.88 21.63
CA GLU A 250 8.92 20.84 20.62
C GLU A 250 7.99 22.06 20.52
N ASN A 251 6.66 21.83 20.52
CA ASN A 251 5.66 22.89 20.54
C ASN A 251 5.74 23.74 21.82
N GLN A 252 5.96 23.10 22.98
CA GLN A 252 6.18 23.80 24.25
C GLN A 252 7.46 24.64 24.23
N ARG A 253 8.57 24.11 23.68
CA ARG A 253 9.84 24.83 23.51
C ARG A 253 9.70 26.03 22.56
N ARG A 254 9.00 25.89 21.44
CA ARG A 254 8.77 27.00 20.48
C ARG A 254 7.97 28.14 21.12
N LYS A 255 6.92 27.82 21.89
CA LYS A 255 6.14 28.83 22.64
C LYS A 255 6.97 29.55 23.69
N SER A 256 7.82 28.83 24.42
CA SER A 256 8.70 29.45 25.43
C SER A 256 9.79 30.32 24.80
N VAL A 257 10.33 29.95 23.64
CA VAL A 257 11.29 30.79 22.87
C VAL A 257 10.62 32.03 22.26
N ALA A 258 9.43 31.91 21.68
CA ALA A 258 8.69 33.05 21.14
C ALA A 258 8.29 34.06 22.24
N LYS A 259 7.90 33.55 23.42
CA LYS A 259 7.65 34.37 24.61
C LYS A 259 8.92 35.10 25.08
N LEU A 260 10.07 34.42 25.08
CA LEU A 260 11.37 35.05 25.39
C LEU A 260 11.79 36.12 24.36
N GLN A 261 11.48 35.93 23.07
CA GLN A 261 11.73 36.95 22.04
C GLN A 261 10.79 38.17 22.18
N GLY A 262 9.54 37.97 22.60
CA GLY A 262 8.63 39.06 22.97
C GLY A 262 9.10 39.84 24.20
N VAL A 263 9.76 39.17 25.16
CA VAL A 263 10.30 39.76 26.40
C VAL A 263 11.45 40.74 26.15
N PHE A 264 12.20 40.61 25.06
CA PHE A 264 13.25 41.59 24.70
C PHE A 264 12.71 42.95 24.23
N ASN A 265 11.38 43.09 24.03
CA ASN A 265 10.73 44.34 23.62
C ASN A 265 9.99 45.07 24.77
N GLY A 266 10.25 44.69 26.03
CA GLY A 266 9.88 45.48 27.22
C GLY A 266 8.48 45.19 27.79
N ASP A 267 8.42 44.33 28.81
CA ASP A 267 7.82 44.59 30.13
C ASP A 267 7.84 43.32 31.02
N GLU A 268 7.66 43.52 32.32
CA GLU A 268 8.01 42.66 33.48
C GLU A 268 7.66 41.15 33.46
N LEU A 269 8.53 40.41 34.14
CA LEU A 269 8.51 38.96 34.38
C LEU A 269 7.49 38.54 35.45
N VAL A 270 6.40 37.90 35.03
CA VAL A 270 5.68 36.91 35.86
C VAL A 270 5.37 35.69 34.97
N PRO A 271 5.94 34.51 35.26
CA PRO A 271 5.52 33.27 34.61
C PRO A 271 4.09 32.94 35.07
N VAL A 272 3.10 33.23 34.23
CA VAL A 272 1.74 32.72 34.40
C VAL A 272 1.79 31.20 34.26
N ASP A 273 1.19 30.47 35.20
CA ASP A 273 0.94 29.03 35.10
C ASP A 273 0.32 28.75 33.73
N ILE A 274 0.95 27.88 32.94
CA ILE A 274 0.44 27.51 31.62
C ILE A 274 -0.80 26.64 31.87
N ASP A 275 -1.98 27.25 31.75
CA ASP A 275 -3.26 26.54 31.77
C ASP A 275 -3.33 25.63 30.54
N GLU A 276 -3.88 24.41 30.68
CA GLU A 276 -4.05 23.46 29.58
C GLU A 276 -4.96 24.02 28.46
N THR A 277 -5.64 25.13 28.72
CA THR A 277 -6.43 25.91 27.76
C THR A 277 -5.60 26.74 26.76
N ASP A 278 -4.28 26.90 26.97
CA ASP A 278 -3.39 27.65 26.07
C ASP A 278 -2.87 26.82 24.88
N VAL A 279 -3.43 25.62 24.66
CA VAL A 279 -3.07 24.74 23.54
C VAL A 279 -3.66 25.26 22.24
N GLU A 280 -2.89 26.08 21.53
CA GLU A 280 -3.13 26.43 20.13
C GLU A 280 -3.31 25.15 19.26
N ASP A 281 -4.54 24.92 18.81
CA ASP A 281 -5.00 23.75 18.04
C ASP A 281 -4.74 23.86 16.53
N GLY A 282 -4.13 24.98 16.11
CA GLY A 282 -3.84 25.31 14.72
C GLY A 282 -5.00 25.92 13.93
N ARG A 283 -6.15 26.21 14.56
CA ARG A 283 -7.28 26.84 13.87
C ARG A 283 -6.95 28.23 13.32
N ALA A 284 -6.28 29.07 14.11
CA ALA A 284 -5.88 30.42 13.71
C ALA A 284 -4.98 30.42 12.46
N LEU A 285 -4.09 29.42 12.33
CA LEU A 285 -3.24 29.25 11.14
C LEU A 285 -4.07 28.99 9.88
N LEU A 286 -5.12 28.17 9.97
CA LEU A 286 -6.01 27.91 8.83
C LEU A 286 -6.77 29.16 8.41
N GLU A 287 -7.28 29.93 9.37
CA GLU A 287 -8.02 31.17 9.10
C GLU A 287 -7.13 32.24 8.48
N ALA A 288 -5.90 32.38 8.96
CA ALA A 288 -4.91 33.27 8.37
C ALA A 288 -4.62 32.91 6.90
N LYS A 289 -4.48 31.62 6.59
CA LYS A 289 -4.28 31.16 5.20
C LYS A 289 -5.49 31.41 4.31
N VAL A 290 -6.71 31.23 4.83
CA VAL A 290 -7.93 31.56 4.07
C VAL A 290 -7.95 33.03 3.74
N LYS A 291 -7.72 33.90 4.75
CA LYS A 291 -7.66 35.35 4.56
C LYS A 291 -6.60 35.78 3.54
N GLU A 292 -5.40 35.20 3.62
CA GLU A 292 -4.32 35.43 2.63
C GLU A 292 -4.79 35.11 1.20
N MET A 293 -5.47 33.97 1.01
CA MET A 293 -5.99 33.60 -0.32
C MET A 293 -7.17 34.48 -0.76
N GLU A 294 -8.03 34.92 0.16
CA GLU A 294 -9.10 35.86 -0.13
C GLU A 294 -8.56 37.21 -0.63
N GLU A 295 -7.53 37.74 0.04
CA GLU A 295 -6.82 38.95 -0.36
C GLU A 295 -6.12 38.76 -1.71
N ARG A 296 -5.39 37.64 -1.88
CA ARG A 296 -4.69 37.31 -3.13
C ARG A 296 -5.62 37.26 -4.35
N PHE A 297 -6.82 36.71 -4.18
CA PHE A 297 -7.81 36.56 -5.25
C PHE A 297 -8.91 37.62 -5.18
N ALA A 298 -8.70 38.73 -4.46
CA ALA A 298 -9.61 39.85 -4.46
C ALA A 298 -9.76 40.41 -5.89
N GLY A 299 -10.99 40.56 -6.37
CA GLY A 299 -11.28 41.01 -7.73
C GLY A 299 -11.04 39.98 -8.85
N VAL A 300 -10.58 38.76 -8.53
CA VAL A 300 -10.48 37.66 -9.50
C VAL A 300 -11.79 36.87 -9.51
N GLU A 301 -12.52 36.95 -10.63
CA GLU A 301 -13.80 36.25 -10.83
C GLU A 301 -13.57 34.73 -10.98
N ASP A 302 -12.65 34.36 -11.86
CA ASP A 302 -12.26 32.97 -12.13
C ASP A 302 -10.95 32.60 -11.45
N ILE A 303 -11.06 32.13 -10.21
CA ILE A 303 -9.92 31.61 -9.45
C ILE A 303 -9.35 30.39 -10.20
N PRO A 304 -8.05 30.40 -10.57
CA PRO A 304 -7.45 29.31 -11.34
C PRO A 304 -7.37 28.02 -10.54
N LEU A 305 -7.29 26.89 -11.24
CA LEU A 305 -7.07 25.58 -10.63
C LEU A 305 -5.66 25.49 -10.00
N PRO A 306 -5.52 25.17 -8.70
CA PRO A 306 -4.22 24.91 -8.08
C PRO A 306 -3.53 23.69 -8.71
N PRO A 307 -2.19 23.70 -8.88
CA PRO A 307 -1.47 22.60 -9.53
C PRO A 307 -1.57 21.26 -8.79
N PHE A 308 -1.77 21.29 -7.47
CA PHE A 308 -1.89 20.12 -6.60
C PHE A 308 -3.33 19.61 -6.41
N TRP A 309 -4.31 20.23 -7.08
CA TRP A 309 -5.73 19.87 -6.97
C TRP A 309 -6.25 19.37 -8.31
N GLY A 310 -7.07 18.33 -8.30
CA GLY A 310 -7.64 17.78 -9.53
C GLY A 310 -8.40 16.48 -9.33
N GLY A 311 -8.89 15.96 -10.45
CA GLY A 311 -9.61 14.71 -10.50
C GLY A 311 -8.66 13.52 -10.65
N VAL A 312 -9.01 12.43 -9.98
CA VAL A 312 -8.40 11.12 -10.20
C VAL A 312 -9.51 10.13 -10.45
N ARG A 313 -9.34 9.31 -11.49
CA ARG A 313 -10.25 8.25 -11.91
C ARG A 313 -9.76 6.92 -11.38
N LEU A 314 -10.65 6.17 -10.73
CA LEU A 314 -10.44 4.75 -10.46
C LEU A 314 -10.96 3.93 -11.65
N VAL A 315 -10.03 3.38 -12.44
CA VAL A 315 -10.33 2.44 -13.53
C VAL A 315 -10.50 1.04 -12.93
N PRO A 316 -11.67 0.40 -13.08
CA PRO A 316 -11.97 -0.84 -12.39
C PRO A 316 -11.21 -2.04 -12.97
N GLU A 317 -10.52 -2.75 -12.10
CA GLU A 317 -10.12 -4.14 -12.34
C GLU A 317 -11.19 -5.11 -11.88
N SER A 318 -11.80 -4.83 -10.74
CA SER A 318 -12.96 -5.58 -10.27
C SER A 318 -14.01 -4.70 -9.60
N VAL A 319 -15.27 -5.10 -9.74
CA VAL A 319 -16.42 -4.41 -9.14
C VAL A 319 -17.31 -5.45 -8.49
N GLU A 320 -17.63 -5.28 -7.21
CA GLU A 320 -18.52 -6.16 -6.47
C GLU A 320 -19.79 -5.40 -6.05
N PHE A 321 -20.94 -5.99 -6.38
CA PHE A 321 -22.26 -5.58 -5.94
C PHE A 321 -22.74 -6.54 -4.86
N TRP A 322 -22.94 -6.00 -3.67
CA TRP A 322 -23.37 -6.75 -2.49
C TRP A 322 -24.75 -6.27 -2.05
N GLN A 323 -25.64 -7.22 -1.73
CA GLN A 323 -26.97 -6.93 -1.20
C GLN A 323 -27.28 -7.74 0.05
N GLY A 324 -27.73 -7.04 1.08
CA GLY A 324 -28.14 -7.59 2.36
C GLY A 324 -29.34 -8.52 2.25
N ARG A 325 -29.32 -9.63 3.01
CA ARG A 325 -30.41 -10.60 3.11
C ARG A 325 -30.64 -10.99 4.57
N ARG A 326 -31.92 -11.15 4.96
CA ARG A 326 -32.32 -11.48 6.35
C ARG A 326 -31.71 -12.77 6.85
N SER A 327 -31.50 -13.74 5.95
CA SER A 327 -30.87 -15.03 6.24
C SER A 327 -29.35 -14.95 6.44
N ARG A 328 -28.72 -13.77 6.27
CA ARG A 328 -27.26 -13.58 6.18
C ARG A 328 -26.58 -14.25 4.98
N LEU A 329 -27.34 -14.95 4.14
CA LEU A 329 -26.90 -15.41 2.83
C LEU A 329 -27.03 -14.25 1.84
N HIS A 330 -26.04 -13.36 1.88
CA HIS A 330 -25.99 -12.15 1.07
C HIS A 330 -25.74 -12.45 -0.40
N ASP A 331 -26.38 -11.67 -1.27
CA ASP A 331 -26.16 -11.79 -2.70
C ASP A 331 -24.90 -10.99 -3.09
N ARG A 332 -23.98 -11.61 -3.82
CA ARG A 332 -22.70 -11.01 -4.25
C ARG A 332 -22.45 -11.30 -5.72
N PHE A 333 -22.38 -10.24 -6.52
CA PHE A 333 -22.05 -10.30 -7.94
C PHE A 333 -20.76 -9.55 -8.20
N ARG A 334 -19.78 -10.22 -8.81
CA ARG A 334 -18.46 -9.65 -9.09
C ARG A 334 -18.19 -9.60 -10.58
N TYR A 335 -17.80 -8.42 -11.05
CA TYR A 335 -17.25 -8.20 -12.38
C TYR A 335 -15.73 -8.16 -12.25
N ILE A 336 -15.04 -8.78 -13.21
CA ILE A 336 -13.59 -8.73 -13.33
C ILE A 336 -13.27 -8.33 -14.77
N SER A 337 -12.39 -7.35 -14.93
CA SER A 337 -11.95 -6.90 -16.24
C SER A 337 -11.26 -8.04 -17.00
N THR A 338 -11.67 -8.30 -18.24
CA THR A 338 -11.02 -9.30 -19.09
C THR A 338 -9.61 -8.87 -19.50
N ALA A 339 -9.37 -7.57 -19.63
CA ALA A 339 -8.03 -7.02 -19.84
C ALA A 339 -7.13 -7.31 -18.62
N ALA A 340 -7.66 -7.16 -17.40
CA ALA A 340 -6.94 -7.55 -16.19
C ALA A 340 -6.83 -9.08 -16.02
N MET A 341 -7.80 -9.85 -16.52
CA MET A 341 -7.66 -11.31 -16.65
C MET A 341 -6.56 -11.69 -17.64
N SER A 342 -6.26 -10.89 -18.68
CA SER A 342 -5.13 -11.19 -19.57
C SER A 342 -3.77 -10.90 -18.92
N THR A 343 -3.71 -9.98 -17.95
CA THR A 343 -2.53 -9.79 -17.09
C THR A 343 -2.46 -10.78 -15.92
N SER A 344 -3.56 -11.47 -15.59
CA SER A 344 -3.67 -12.46 -14.49
C SER A 344 -4.04 -13.89 -14.91
N THR A 345 -4.10 -14.19 -16.21
CA THR A 345 -4.09 -15.55 -16.73
C THR A 345 -2.72 -16.10 -16.35
N PRO A 346 -2.60 -17.33 -15.80
CA PRO A 346 -1.30 -17.89 -15.46
C PRO A 346 -0.42 -17.76 -16.69
N GLN A 347 0.58 -16.87 -16.60
CA GLN A 347 1.61 -16.75 -17.59
C GLN A 347 2.02 -18.17 -17.94
N SER A 348 1.87 -18.53 -19.22
CA SER A 348 2.66 -19.60 -19.80
C SER A 348 4.06 -19.42 -19.23
N THR A 349 4.49 -20.39 -18.43
CA THR A 349 5.77 -20.46 -17.71
C THR A 349 6.75 -19.38 -18.18
N PRO A 350 7.00 -18.31 -17.40
CA PRO A 350 8.07 -17.40 -17.76
C PRO A 350 9.33 -18.25 -17.91
N LYS A 351 10.06 -18.08 -19.03
CA LYS A 351 11.41 -18.65 -19.14
C LYS A 351 12.12 -18.29 -17.84
N SER A 352 12.51 -19.31 -17.08
CA SER A 352 13.00 -19.20 -15.72
C SER A 352 14.16 -18.21 -15.66
N SER A 353 13.90 -16.97 -15.25
CA SER A 353 14.94 -16.18 -14.61
C SER A 353 15.11 -16.82 -13.24
N THR A 354 16.18 -17.60 -13.10
CA THR A 354 16.49 -18.31 -11.86
C THR A 354 16.54 -17.27 -10.74
N SER A 355 15.69 -17.42 -9.74
CA SER A 355 15.57 -16.43 -8.66
C SER A 355 16.93 -16.26 -7.95
N PRO A 356 17.36 -15.03 -7.61
CA PRO A 356 18.69 -14.78 -7.04
C PRO A 356 19.01 -15.62 -5.80
N TRP A 357 18.01 -15.93 -4.97
CA TRP A 357 18.21 -16.79 -3.78
C TRP A 357 18.51 -18.25 -4.12
N ILE A 358 18.01 -18.76 -5.25
CA ILE A 358 18.26 -20.14 -5.72
C ILE A 358 19.74 -20.27 -6.09
N ILE A 359 20.27 -19.29 -6.82
CA ILE A 359 21.69 -19.26 -7.20
C ILE A 359 22.57 -19.20 -5.94
N LEU A 360 22.22 -18.35 -4.97
CA LEU A 360 22.96 -18.23 -3.70
C LEU A 360 22.93 -19.54 -2.89
N ALA A 361 21.78 -20.21 -2.80
CA ALA A 361 21.62 -21.47 -2.08
C ALA A 361 22.37 -22.62 -2.76
N ILE A 362 22.30 -22.73 -4.10
CA ILE A 362 23.05 -23.74 -4.86
C ILE A 362 24.55 -23.50 -4.70
N THR A 363 25.01 -22.26 -4.84
CA THR A 363 26.42 -21.90 -4.73
C THR A 363 26.94 -22.17 -3.33
N SER A 364 26.18 -21.82 -2.28
CA SER A 364 26.53 -22.16 -0.89
C SER A 364 26.71 -23.67 -0.71
N GLY A 365 25.76 -24.48 -1.19
CA GLY A 365 25.84 -25.94 -1.10
C GLY A 365 27.06 -26.51 -1.83
N ALA A 366 27.42 -25.97 -3.00
CA ALA A 366 28.62 -26.38 -3.72
C ALA A 366 29.92 -26.05 -2.95
N PHE A 367 29.99 -24.90 -2.28
CA PHE A 367 31.10 -24.56 -1.39
C PHE A 367 31.16 -25.46 -0.15
N ALA A 368 30.01 -25.94 0.34
CA ALA A 368 29.96 -26.95 1.40
C ALA A 368 30.58 -28.28 0.97
N ALA A 369 30.32 -28.71 -0.27
CA ALA A 369 30.93 -29.90 -0.84
C ALA A 369 32.45 -29.73 -1.05
N LEU A 370 32.89 -28.58 -1.60
CA LEU A 370 34.31 -28.26 -1.77
C LEU A 370 35.07 -28.24 -0.45
N ASN A 371 34.44 -27.74 0.62
CA ASN A 371 35.01 -27.81 1.97
C ASN A 371 35.34 -29.27 2.37
N GLY A 372 34.45 -30.23 2.07
CA GLY A 372 34.70 -31.66 2.30
C GLY A 372 35.86 -32.22 1.47
N VAL A 373 36.00 -31.80 0.21
CA VAL A 373 37.11 -32.19 -0.67
C VAL A 373 38.45 -31.70 -0.13
N PHE A 374 38.56 -30.42 0.20
CA PHE A 374 39.78 -29.84 0.75
C PHE A 374 40.11 -30.40 2.13
N ALA A 375 39.11 -30.75 2.95
CA ALA A 375 39.34 -31.45 4.21
C ALA A 375 39.99 -32.82 3.97
N LYS A 376 39.45 -33.61 3.04
CA LYS A 376 39.97 -34.93 2.70
C LYS A 376 41.39 -34.86 2.09
N LEU A 377 41.64 -33.90 1.19
CA LEU A 377 42.98 -33.60 0.64
C LEU A 377 43.95 -33.00 1.66
N THR A 378 43.53 -32.73 2.90
CA THR A 378 44.42 -32.28 3.98
C THR A 378 44.90 -33.47 4.82
N THR A 379 44.09 -34.52 4.94
CA THR A 379 44.29 -35.62 5.90
C THR A 379 44.60 -36.97 5.27
N ASP A 380 44.36 -37.14 3.97
CA ASP A 380 44.40 -38.45 3.28
C ASP A 380 45.70 -38.67 2.49
N ASP A 381 46.04 -39.92 2.20
CA ASP A 381 47.26 -40.33 1.47
C ASP A 381 47.25 -39.88 0.00
N HIS A 382 46.07 -39.53 -0.52
CA HIS A 382 45.88 -38.94 -1.85
C HIS A 382 46.54 -37.56 -2.01
N THR A 383 46.88 -36.90 -0.90
CA THR A 383 47.55 -35.60 -0.91
C THR A 383 48.93 -35.67 -1.55
N THR A 384 49.65 -36.78 -1.37
CA THR A 384 51.00 -36.96 -1.92
C THR A 384 50.97 -37.08 -3.44
N ALA A 385 50.01 -37.83 -4.00
CA ALA A 385 49.82 -37.95 -5.45
C ALA A 385 49.36 -36.62 -6.10
N PHE A 386 48.51 -35.87 -5.39
CA PHE A 386 48.07 -34.55 -5.83
C PHE A 386 49.22 -33.52 -5.79
N ALA A 387 50.00 -33.52 -4.71
CA ALA A 387 51.18 -32.65 -4.57
C ALA A 387 52.27 -32.96 -5.62
N GLN A 388 52.48 -34.23 -5.96
CA GLN A 388 53.37 -34.65 -7.05
C GLN A 388 52.88 -34.17 -8.42
N SER A 389 51.57 -34.26 -8.67
CA SER A 389 50.97 -33.75 -9.91
C SER A 389 51.10 -32.23 -10.03
N LEU A 390 50.94 -31.51 -8.92
CA LEU A 390 51.12 -30.06 -8.84
C LEU A 390 52.59 -29.66 -9.03
N ALA A 391 53.53 -30.38 -8.39
CA ALA A 391 54.95 -30.16 -8.53
C ALA A 391 55.42 -30.35 -9.98
N HIS A 392 54.92 -31.39 -10.66
CA HIS A 392 55.20 -31.62 -12.08
C HIS A 392 54.61 -30.52 -12.98
N LEU A 393 53.44 -29.98 -12.66
CA LEU A 393 52.81 -28.88 -13.42
C LEU A 393 53.61 -27.57 -13.33
N PHE A 394 54.25 -27.31 -12.19
CA PHE A 394 55.07 -26.11 -11.97
C PHE A 394 56.58 -26.34 -12.18
N GLY A 395 56.98 -27.53 -12.64
CA GLY A 395 58.38 -27.87 -12.91
C GLY A 395 59.27 -27.93 -11.66
N LEU A 396 58.68 -28.23 -10.50
CA LEU A 396 59.37 -28.31 -9.20
C LEU A 396 59.73 -29.75 -8.85
N GLU A 397 60.88 -29.97 -8.23
CA GLU A 397 61.26 -31.29 -7.69
C GLU A 397 60.39 -31.65 -6.49
N SER A 398 59.79 -32.83 -6.51
CA SER A 398 58.93 -33.31 -5.42
C SER A 398 59.73 -33.40 -4.11
N SER A 399 59.35 -32.61 -3.10
CA SER A 399 59.99 -32.59 -1.78
C SER A 399 58.95 -32.62 -0.65
N PRO A 400 59.31 -33.10 0.55
CA PRO A 400 58.41 -33.08 1.72
C PRO A 400 57.90 -31.67 2.06
N VAL A 401 58.67 -30.64 1.71
CA VAL A 401 58.29 -29.23 1.90
C VAL A 401 57.14 -28.85 0.98
N ILE A 402 57.14 -29.29 -0.28
CA ILE A 402 56.04 -29.02 -1.23
C ILE A 402 54.76 -29.72 -0.80
N GLU A 403 54.86 -30.94 -0.26
CA GLU A 403 53.70 -31.64 0.28
C GLU A 403 53.10 -30.91 1.50
N MET A 404 53.95 -30.44 2.42
CA MET A 404 53.50 -29.66 3.57
C MET A 404 52.86 -28.31 3.16
N LEU A 405 53.42 -27.63 2.15
CA LEU A 405 52.84 -26.41 1.58
C LEU A 405 51.50 -26.70 0.90
N THR A 406 51.37 -27.82 0.20
CA THR A 406 50.13 -28.24 -0.46
C THR A 406 49.03 -28.53 0.58
N ARG A 407 49.37 -29.23 1.68
CA ARG A 407 48.46 -29.45 2.82
C ARG A 407 48.04 -28.14 3.47
N GLY A 408 48.99 -27.23 3.69
CA GLY A 408 48.72 -25.89 4.23
C GLY A 408 47.77 -25.07 3.34
N ALA A 409 47.95 -25.16 2.01
CA ALA A 409 47.07 -24.51 1.04
C ALA A 409 45.67 -25.13 1.03
N CYS A 410 45.56 -26.47 1.10
CA CYS A 410 44.27 -27.17 1.20
C CYS A 410 43.53 -26.81 2.48
N LEU A 411 44.24 -26.71 3.61
CA LEU A 411 43.67 -26.26 4.88
C LEU A 411 43.16 -24.80 4.79
N GLY A 412 43.93 -23.90 4.16
CA GLY A 412 43.51 -22.53 3.92
C GLY A 412 42.25 -22.44 3.05
N LEU A 413 42.19 -23.24 1.97
CA LEU A 413 41.03 -23.32 1.09
C LEU A 413 39.81 -23.94 1.79
N ASN A 414 39.99 -24.90 2.68
CA ASN A 414 38.93 -25.45 3.52
C ASN A 414 38.28 -24.35 4.39
N VAL A 415 39.08 -23.60 5.14
CA VAL A 415 38.59 -22.49 5.98
C VAL A 415 37.89 -21.41 5.13
N LEU A 416 38.46 -21.05 3.98
CA LEU A 416 37.88 -20.07 3.07
C LEU A 416 36.52 -20.53 2.51
N CYS A 417 36.41 -21.80 2.09
CA CYS A 417 35.16 -22.36 1.61
C CYS A 417 34.08 -22.34 2.70
N ASN A 418 34.45 -22.57 3.97
CA ASN A 418 33.52 -22.50 5.09
C ASN A 418 32.94 -21.08 5.30
N ILE A 419 33.81 -20.07 5.25
CA ILE A 419 33.40 -18.66 5.37
C ILE A 419 32.47 -18.27 4.21
N ILE A 420 32.83 -18.62 2.98
CA ILE A 420 32.03 -18.31 1.78
C ILE A 420 30.67 -19.03 1.84
N MET A 421 30.66 -20.31 2.21
CA MET A 421 29.44 -21.10 2.38
C MET A 421 28.48 -20.42 3.35
N TRP A 422 28.95 -20.05 4.55
CA TRP A 422 28.12 -19.43 5.58
C TRP A 422 27.58 -18.05 5.15
N ALA A 423 28.41 -17.23 4.50
CA ALA A 423 28.00 -15.93 3.98
C ALA A 423 26.93 -16.05 2.88
N LEU A 424 27.11 -16.98 1.93
CA LEU A 424 26.15 -17.23 0.87
C LEU A 424 24.84 -17.83 1.39
N PHE A 425 24.92 -18.75 2.37
CA PHE A 425 23.74 -19.37 2.98
C PHE A 425 22.90 -18.33 3.73
N THR A 426 23.55 -17.47 4.52
CA THR A 426 22.88 -16.39 5.25
C THR A 426 22.19 -15.40 4.30
N ARG A 427 22.85 -15.05 3.19
CA ARG A 427 22.25 -14.21 2.14
C ARG A 427 21.11 -14.90 1.38
N ALA A 428 21.18 -16.21 1.22
CA ALA A 428 20.10 -16.98 0.61
C ALA A 428 18.86 -17.04 1.53
N LEU A 429 19.06 -17.13 2.85
CA LEU A 429 17.98 -17.10 3.84
C LEU A 429 17.25 -15.76 3.88
N THR A 430 17.97 -14.64 3.74
CA THR A 430 17.36 -13.31 3.74
C THR A 430 16.66 -12.96 2.43
N ALA A 431 17.15 -13.49 1.30
CA ALA A 431 16.53 -13.29 -0.02
C ALA A 431 15.47 -14.34 -0.38
N GLY A 432 15.40 -15.43 0.37
CA GLY A 432 14.54 -16.57 0.10
C GLY A 432 13.11 -16.38 0.63
N PRO A 433 12.10 -16.93 -0.06
CA PRO A 433 10.69 -16.83 0.36
C PRO A 433 10.35 -17.71 1.58
N SER A 434 11.19 -18.68 1.90
CA SER A 434 11.02 -19.60 3.03
C SER A 434 12.38 -20.18 3.43
N THR A 435 12.67 -20.19 4.73
CA THR A 435 13.85 -20.84 5.33
C THR A 435 13.95 -22.31 4.94
N VAL A 436 12.80 -22.99 4.83
CA VAL A 436 12.73 -24.42 4.48
C VAL A 436 13.17 -24.63 3.04
N LYS A 437 12.66 -23.83 2.10
CA LYS A 437 13.02 -23.91 0.67
C LYS A 437 14.50 -23.65 0.43
N VAL A 438 15.06 -22.66 1.12
CA VAL A 438 16.50 -22.33 1.04
C VAL A 438 17.35 -23.48 1.59
N SER A 439 17.00 -24.00 2.77
CA SER A 439 17.74 -25.08 3.43
C SER A 439 17.72 -26.37 2.61
N ILE A 440 16.57 -26.72 2.05
CA ILE A 440 16.40 -27.86 1.16
C ILE A 440 17.27 -27.74 -0.10
N THR A 441 17.22 -26.58 -0.76
CA THR A 441 17.99 -26.32 -2.00
C THR A 441 19.49 -26.40 -1.74
N ASN A 442 19.95 -25.80 -0.64
CA ASN A 442 21.34 -25.84 -0.21
C ASN A 442 21.83 -27.27 0.09
N THR A 443 21.05 -28.05 0.85
CA THR A 443 21.40 -29.43 1.20
C THR A 443 21.44 -30.34 -0.01
N ALA A 444 20.48 -30.19 -0.95
CA ALA A 444 20.47 -30.95 -2.20
C ALA A 444 21.69 -30.63 -3.07
N SER A 445 22.04 -29.34 -3.20
CA SER A 445 23.25 -28.92 -3.93
C SER A 445 24.51 -29.50 -3.30
N ASN A 446 24.66 -29.41 -1.98
CA ASN A 446 25.79 -29.98 -1.25
C ASN A 446 25.94 -31.48 -1.50
N PHE A 447 24.85 -32.24 -1.35
CA PHE A 447 24.88 -33.69 -1.56
C PHE A 447 25.28 -34.08 -3.00
N LEU A 448 24.69 -33.42 -3.99
CA LEU A 448 24.99 -33.69 -5.40
C LEU A 448 26.42 -33.29 -5.77
N ALA A 449 26.85 -32.09 -5.35
CA ALA A 449 28.20 -31.60 -5.60
C ALA A 449 29.24 -32.49 -4.90
N THR A 450 28.97 -32.97 -3.68
CA THR A 450 29.86 -33.87 -2.94
C THR A 450 30.09 -35.16 -3.73
N ALA A 451 29.05 -35.75 -4.32
CA ALA A 451 29.19 -36.95 -5.11
C ALA A 451 29.94 -36.72 -6.43
N VAL A 452 29.67 -35.61 -7.11
CA VAL A 452 30.37 -35.23 -8.33
C VAL A 452 31.86 -35.00 -8.06
N PHE A 453 32.20 -34.26 -7.00
CA PHE A 453 33.59 -34.07 -6.62
C PHE A 453 34.24 -35.36 -6.12
N GLY A 454 33.50 -36.22 -5.41
CA GLY A 454 33.93 -37.56 -5.04
C GLY A 454 34.39 -38.39 -6.25
N MET A 455 33.56 -38.43 -7.29
CA MET A 455 33.86 -39.12 -8.55
C MET A 455 35.04 -38.50 -9.29
N ILE A 456 35.09 -37.17 -9.40
CA ILE A 456 36.11 -36.50 -10.22
C ILE A 456 37.47 -36.52 -9.52
N VAL A 457 37.51 -36.16 -8.24
CA VAL A 457 38.75 -35.93 -7.49
C VAL A 457 39.31 -37.22 -6.91
N PHE A 458 38.45 -38.09 -6.38
CA PHE A 458 38.87 -39.32 -5.70
C PHE A 458 38.58 -40.60 -6.51
N GLN A 459 38.00 -40.48 -7.71
CA GLN A 459 37.62 -41.62 -8.57
C GLN A 459 36.72 -42.64 -7.86
N GLU A 460 35.90 -42.17 -6.90
CA GLU A 460 34.99 -43.01 -6.13
C GLU A 460 33.84 -43.50 -7.02
N ALA A 461 33.63 -44.82 -7.07
CA ALA A 461 32.54 -45.42 -7.85
C ALA A 461 31.21 -45.34 -7.09
N VAL A 462 30.24 -44.63 -7.64
CA VAL A 462 28.93 -44.42 -7.01
C VAL A 462 27.93 -45.44 -7.54
N GLY A 463 27.52 -46.40 -6.71
CA GLY A 463 26.66 -47.52 -7.11
C GLY A 463 25.21 -47.10 -7.44
N GLY A 464 24.47 -47.96 -8.16
CA GLY A 464 23.08 -47.67 -8.57
C GLY A 464 22.10 -47.38 -7.42
N LEU A 465 22.34 -47.95 -6.23
CA LEU A 465 21.55 -47.70 -5.03
C LEU A 465 21.67 -46.26 -4.52
N TRP A 466 22.80 -45.61 -4.77
CA TRP A 466 23.05 -44.23 -4.40
C TRP A 466 22.21 -43.27 -5.25
N TRP A 467 22.11 -43.53 -6.56
CA TRP A 467 21.25 -42.75 -7.47
C TRP A 467 19.77 -42.85 -7.10
N LEU A 468 19.34 -44.02 -6.64
CA LEU A 468 17.99 -44.22 -6.11
C LEU A 468 17.77 -43.37 -4.84
N GLY A 469 18.74 -43.35 -3.91
CA GLY A 469 18.70 -42.49 -2.72
C GLY A 469 18.68 -41.00 -3.05
N ALA A 470 19.47 -40.56 -4.03
CA ALA A 470 19.50 -39.19 -4.52
C ALA A 470 18.15 -38.78 -5.13
N ALA A 471 17.54 -39.66 -5.93
CA ALA A 471 16.22 -39.44 -6.51
C ALA A 471 15.12 -39.36 -5.44
N MET A 472 15.16 -40.22 -4.42
CA MET A 472 14.22 -40.19 -3.30
C MET A 472 14.34 -38.90 -2.47
N MET A 473 15.57 -38.43 -2.20
CA MET A 473 15.77 -37.15 -1.52
C MET A 473 15.26 -35.97 -2.37
N GLY A 474 15.55 -35.96 -3.68
CA GLY A 474 15.02 -34.96 -4.60
C GLY A 474 13.49 -34.92 -4.60
N ALA A 475 12.84 -36.09 -4.63
CA ALA A 475 11.38 -36.21 -4.53
C ALA A 475 10.84 -35.70 -3.18
N GLY A 476 11.49 -36.04 -2.06
CA GLY A 476 11.11 -35.55 -0.73
C GLY A 476 11.21 -34.02 -0.61
N CYS A 477 12.24 -33.43 -1.20
CA CYS A 477 12.43 -31.97 -1.26
C CYS A 477 11.31 -31.26 -2.02
N ILE A 478 10.87 -31.84 -3.15
CA ILE A 478 9.74 -31.34 -3.94
C ILE A 478 8.43 -31.45 -3.14
N LEU A 479 8.22 -32.59 -2.48
CA LEU A 479 6.98 -32.88 -1.74
C LEU A 479 6.81 -31.97 -0.51
N VAL A 480 7.90 -31.66 0.20
CA VAL A 480 7.90 -30.67 1.29
C VAL A 480 7.65 -29.25 0.73
N GLY A 481 8.27 -28.90 -0.40
CA GLY A 481 8.06 -27.60 -1.05
C GLY A 481 6.62 -27.36 -1.55
N MET A 482 5.90 -28.43 -1.92
CA MET A 482 4.49 -28.36 -2.34
C MET A 482 3.52 -28.15 -1.18
N ARG A 483 3.85 -28.63 0.03
CA ARG A 483 2.96 -28.54 1.22
C ARG A 483 2.85 -27.12 1.79
N GLU A 484 3.82 -26.24 1.52
CA GLU A 484 3.79 -24.83 1.94
C GLU A 484 2.98 -23.92 0.99
N GLY A 485 2.52 -24.45 -0.15
CA GLY A 485 1.73 -23.71 -1.15
C GLY A 485 0.22 -23.95 -1.09
N ALA A 486 -0.24 -24.78 -0.14
CA ALA A 486 -1.64 -25.04 0.18
C ALA A 486 -1.92 -24.54 1.61
#